data_AF-A0A2T2VYL6-F1
#
_entry.id   AF-A0A2T2VYL6-F1
#
_cell.length_a   1.000
_cell.length_b   1.000
_cell.length_c   1.000
_cell.angle_alpha   90.00
_cell.angle_beta   90.00
_cell.angle_gamma   90.00
#
_symmetry.space_group_name_H-M   'P 1'
#
loop_
_entity.id
_entity.type
_entity.pdbx_description
1 polymer ?
#
loop_
_entity_poly.entity_id
_entity_poly.type
_entity_poly.pdbx_seq_one_letter_code
_entity_poly.pdbx_strand_id
1 'polypeptide(L)'
;SSPSSSSPRHPTMRDVGGLAATLQELRELVEIPLKRPDVLAKLGLEPTRGVLLVGPPGTGKTLTARSLAEDLGVNYIAIVGPEVMGKYYGEAEQRLRAIFEKAKKAAPCLVFIDEIDSLAPDRSKVEGEVEKRLVATLLGLMDGFAQTKGVIVLAATNRPDHIDPALRRPGRFDREVQFRVPDRAGRLEILQIQTRDMPLDRVDLDAIADLSVGMVGADLKALCQKAAYFALRRQVPDLSGPVPDTMTLVQDDFLQAIKEIKPSVLRSVEVESPAIAWEDIGGLEIVKQTLQESVEGALLYPELYAQTGAKAPRGLLLWGPPGTGKTLLAKAVAAQARANFIAVNGPELLSRWVGAAEQAVRELFAKARQAAPCVVFIDEIDTLVPARGQYMGDSGVSDRVVGQLLTELDGLQGCPNVLLIGATNRPSALDPAILRAGRIDLQLEIGLPDAAGRLAILQVHNSDRPLEAIDLNDWATRTDGWNGADLALLSNQAALEAVREYRAQDMADPSQIRIASHHWEQAHQAILSQRSSVANRG
;
A
#
# COMPACT_ATOMS: atom_id res chain seq x y z
N SER A 1 47.41 23.03 10.46
CA SER A 1 46.20 23.53 9.78
C SER A 1 45.02 22.75 10.32
N SER A 2 44.20 23.39 11.15
CA SER A 2 42.97 22.81 11.69
C SER A 2 42.02 22.40 10.55
N PRO A 3 41.38 21.22 10.61
CA PRO A 3 40.40 20.81 9.62
C PRO A 3 39.17 21.71 9.78
N SER A 4 38.78 22.39 8.71
CA SER A 4 37.55 23.17 8.63
C SER A 4 36.37 22.24 8.92
N SER A 5 35.65 22.51 10.02
CA SER A 5 34.39 21.87 10.34
C SER A 5 33.42 22.03 9.17
N SER A 6 33.11 20.94 8.48
CA SER A 6 32.06 20.90 7.46
C SER A 6 30.73 21.22 8.12
N SER A 7 30.20 22.42 7.88
CA SER A 7 28.81 22.72 8.18
C SER A 7 27.90 21.70 7.50
N PRO A 8 26.81 21.25 8.15
CA PRO A 8 25.89 20.29 7.54
C PRO A 8 25.35 20.87 6.22
N ARG A 9 25.49 20.12 5.11
CA ARG A 9 24.88 20.48 3.82
C ARG A 9 23.38 20.67 4.03
N HIS A 10 22.92 21.86 3.70
CA HIS A 10 21.52 22.25 3.75
C HIS A 10 20.77 21.64 2.54
N PRO A 11 19.59 21.02 2.75
CA PRO A 11 18.89 20.30 1.69
C PRO A 11 18.29 21.26 0.67
N THR A 12 18.74 21.12 -0.58
CA THR A 12 18.27 21.97 -1.69
C THR A 12 17.09 21.32 -2.41
N MET A 13 16.38 22.10 -3.23
CA MET A 13 15.32 21.56 -4.10
C MET A 13 15.79 20.43 -5.04
N ARG A 14 17.11 20.34 -5.30
CA ARG A 14 17.70 19.24 -6.08
C ARG A 14 17.77 17.92 -5.32
N ASP A 15 17.43 17.93 -4.04
CA ASP A 15 17.45 16.76 -3.16
C ASP A 15 16.05 16.19 -2.94
N VAL A 16 15.02 16.81 -3.55
CA VAL A 16 13.64 16.32 -3.59
C VAL A 16 13.35 15.74 -4.97
N GLY A 17 13.02 14.44 -5.04
CA GLY A 17 12.67 13.75 -6.29
C GLY A 17 11.28 13.11 -6.23
N GLY A 18 10.68 12.87 -7.40
CA GLY A 18 9.41 12.17 -7.57
C GLY A 18 8.17 12.97 -7.17
N LEU A 19 8.30 14.29 -7.01
CA LEU A 19 7.24 15.17 -6.51
C LEU A 19 7.00 16.41 -7.39
N ALA A 20 7.31 16.36 -8.68
CA ALA A 20 7.27 17.53 -9.56
C ALA A 20 5.93 18.30 -9.53
N ALA A 21 4.80 17.59 -9.66
CA ALA A 21 3.46 18.19 -9.61
C ALA A 21 3.14 18.79 -8.22
N THR A 22 3.46 18.04 -7.15
CA THR A 22 3.27 18.47 -5.76
C THR A 22 4.12 19.70 -5.43
N LEU A 23 5.36 19.76 -5.93
CA LEU A 23 6.26 20.89 -5.77
C LEU A 23 5.73 22.11 -6.53
N GLN A 24 5.20 21.94 -7.74
CA GLN A 24 4.61 23.04 -8.48
C GLN A 24 3.42 23.65 -7.72
N GLU A 25 2.47 22.82 -7.27
CA GLU A 25 1.32 23.27 -6.47
C GLU A 25 1.78 23.99 -5.19
N LEU A 26 2.74 23.42 -4.47
CA LEU A 26 3.25 23.99 -3.24
C LEU A 26 4.02 25.31 -3.48
N ARG A 27 4.72 25.46 -4.61
CA ARG A 27 5.31 26.73 -5.03
C ARG A 27 4.22 27.77 -5.31
N GLU A 28 3.17 27.43 -6.03
CA GLU A 28 2.08 28.38 -6.30
C GLU A 28 1.44 28.87 -4.99
N LEU A 29 1.21 27.96 -4.04
CA LEU A 29 0.59 28.26 -2.75
C LEU A 29 1.50 29.03 -1.76
N VAL A 30 2.82 28.99 -1.93
CA VAL A 30 3.78 29.58 -0.97
C VAL A 30 4.61 30.71 -1.59
N GLU A 31 5.11 30.54 -2.81
CA GLU A 31 5.94 31.51 -3.51
C GLU A 31 5.14 32.75 -3.93
N ILE A 32 3.93 32.58 -4.46
CA ILE A 32 3.11 33.70 -4.94
C ILE A 32 2.73 34.65 -3.79
N PRO A 33 2.18 34.19 -2.65
CA PRO A 33 1.84 35.09 -1.55
C PRO A 33 3.05 35.78 -0.91
N LEU A 34 4.24 35.14 -0.92
CA LEU A 34 5.46 35.70 -0.33
C LEU A 34 6.17 36.70 -1.26
N LYS A 35 6.32 36.38 -2.54
CA LYS A 35 7.07 37.21 -3.50
C LYS A 35 6.20 38.21 -4.26
N ARG A 36 4.97 37.83 -4.61
CA ARG A 36 4.08 38.57 -5.51
C ARG A 36 2.64 38.71 -4.98
N PRO A 37 2.45 39.28 -3.77
CA PRO A 37 1.10 39.51 -3.23
C PRO A 37 0.28 40.50 -4.06
N ASP A 38 0.93 41.31 -4.91
CA ASP A 38 0.30 42.23 -5.86
C ASP A 38 -0.57 41.51 -6.88
N VAL A 39 -0.16 40.32 -7.32
CA VAL A 39 -0.89 39.52 -8.33
C VAL A 39 -2.20 38.99 -7.74
N LEU A 40 -2.17 38.51 -6.50
CA LEU A 40 -3.35 38.02 -5.79
C LEU A 40 -4.37 39.14 -5.57
N ALA A 41 -3.90 40.33 -5.16
CA ALA A 41 -4.75 41.49 -4.92
C ALA A 41 -5.49 41.95 -6.19
N LYS A 42 -4.84 41.88 -7.37
CA LYS A 42 -5.47 42.22 -8.65
C LYS A 42 -6.60 41.27 -9.05
N LEU A 43 -6.53 40.03 -8.62
CA LEU A 43 -7.55 39.00 -8.87
C LEU A 43 -8.60 38.92 -7.75
N GLY A 44 -8.48 39.74 -6.70
CA GLY A 44 -9.36 39.67 -5.53
C GLY A 44 -9.20 38.37 -4.73
N LEU A 45 -8.08 37.68 -4.87
CA LEU A 45 -7.81 36.42 -4.18
C LEU A 45 -7.19 36.70 -2.80
N GLU A 46 -7.70 36.01 -1.78
CA GLU A 46 -7.06 36.01 -0.47
C GLU A 46 -5.79 35.14 -0.50
N PRO A 47 -4.68 35.60 0.10
CA PRO A 47 -3.46 34.82 0.18
C PRO A 47 -3.67 33.60 1.07
N THR A 48 -3.12 32.47 0.63
CA THR A 48 -3.04 31.24 1.40
C THR A 48 -2.19 31.44 2.65
N ARG A 49 -2.72 30.99 3.79
CA ARG A 49 -2.08 31.18 5.11
C ARG A 49 -1.63 29.88 5.73
N GLY A 50 -2.42 28.81 5.55
CA GLY A 50 -2.11 27.47 6.00
C GLY A 50 -2.19 26.49 4.85
N VAL A 51 -1.19 25.64 4.70
CA VAL A 51 -1.23 24.49 3.79
C VAL A 51 -0.98 23.21 4.59
N LEU A 52 -1.87 22.23 4.45
CA LEU A 52 -1.74 20.92 5.07
C LEU A 52 -1.15 19.93 4.08
N LEU A 53 0.03 19.38 4.40
CA LEU A 53 0.72 18.35 3.64
C LEU A 53 0.27 16.98 4.14
N VAL A 54 -0.44 16.24 3.28
CA VAL A 54 -1.08 14.98 3.64
C VAL A 54 -0.40 13.82 2.94
N GLY A 55 -0.18 12.70 3.63
CA GLY A 55 0.13 11.42 2.99
C GLY A 55 1.02 10.51 3.84
N PRO A 56 1.50 9.37 3.30
CA PRO A 56 2.27 8.40 4.07
C PRO A 56 3.55 8.98 4.70
N PRO A 57 3.99 8.43 5.85
CA PRO A 57 5.28 8.80 6.43
C PRO A 57 6.42 8.42 5.46
N GLY A 58 7.51 9.19 5.49
CA GLY A 58 8.68 8.92 4.64
C GLY A 58 8.57 9.35 3.17
N THR A 59 7.49 10.05 2.78
CA THR A 59 7.31 10.65 1.45
C THR A 59 8.05 11.99 1.25
N GLY A 60 8.74 12.49 2.28
CA GLY A 60 9.58 13.68 2.16
C GLY A 60 8.89 15.02 2.46
N LYS A 61 7.79 15.04 3.24
CA LYS A 61 7.07 16.27 3.62
C LYS A 61 7.99 17.30 4.31
N THR A 62 8.68 16.86 5.36
CA THR A 62 9.62 17.67 6.15
C THR A 62 10.81 18.15 5.30
N LEU A 63 11.33 17.27 4.44
CA LEU A 63 12.42 17.61 3.52
C LEU A 63 11.98 18.67 2.51
N THR A 64 10.77 18.53 1.96
CA THR A 64 10.21 19.45 0.96
C THR A 64 9.96 20.83 1.54
N ALA A 65 9.34 20.91 2.72
CA ALA A 65 9.10 22.18 3.40
C ALA A 65 10.39 22.95 3.69
N ARG A 66 11.43 22.24 4.16
CA ARG A 66 12.74 22.83 4.41
C ARG A 66 13.44 23.30 3.13
N SER A 67 13.44 22.46 2.10
CA SER A 67 14.07 22.77 0.80
C SER A 67 13.39 23.96 0.11
N LEU A 68 12.08 24.11 0.27
CA LEU A 68 11.33 25.25 -0.24
C LEU A 68 11.72 26.54 0.46
N ALA A 69 11.83 26.52 1.79
CA ALA A 69 12.21 27.71 2.54
C ALA A 69 13.59 28.23 2.12
N GLU A 70 14.53 27.31 1.91
CA GLU A 70 15.89 27.61 1.44
C GLU A 70 15.90 28.13 0.00
N ASP A 71 15.14 27.53 -0.93
CA ASP A 71 15.01 28.00 -2.33
C ASP A 71 14.37 29.39 -2.42
N LEU A 72 13.39 29.67 -1.55
CA LEU A 72 12.73 30.97 -1.48
C LEU A 72 13.55 32.03 -0.73
N GLY A 73 14.59 31.62 0.01
CA GLY A 73 15.42 32.51 0.83
C GLY A 73 14.65 33.13 2.01
N VAL A 74 13.68 32.42 2.57
CA VAL A 74 12.84 32.90 3.69
C VAL A 74 13.24 32.25 5.01
N ASN A 75 12.90 32.90 6.12
CA ASN A 75 13.17 32.33 7.44
C ASN A 75 12.36 31.05 7.64
N TYR A 76 12.98 30.00 8.19
CA TYR A 76 12.34 28.71 8.42
C TYR A 76 12.28 28.40 9.92
N ILE A 77 11.09 28.11 10.43
CA ILE A 77 10.89 27.70 11.83
C ILE A 77 10.12 26.38 11.83
N ALA A 78 10.80 25.31 12.26
CA ALA A 78 10.17 24.00 12.44
C ALA A 78 9.66 23.81 13.88
N ILE A 79 8.50 23.18 14.00
CA ILE A 79 7.86 22.75 15.23
C ILE A 79 7.62 21.25 15.09
N VAL A 80 8.21 20.46 15.98
CA VAL A 80 7.94 19.02 16.07
C VAL A 80 6.89 18.82 17.15
N GLY A 81 5.72 18.27 16.81
CA GLY A 81 4.58 18.19 17.72
C GLY A 81 4.90 17.65 19.13
N PRO A 82 5.58 16.49 19.24
CA PRO A 82 6.02 15.95 20.53
C PRO A 82 6.92 16.87 21.36
N GLU A 83 7.70 17.77 20.74
CA GLU A 83 8.59 18.68 21.48
C GLU A 83 7.83 19.79 22.20
N VAL A 84 6.61 20.12 21.76
CA VAL A 84 5.77 21.17 22.35
C VAL A 84 5.03 20.63 23.58
N MET A 85 4.80 19.32 23.65
CA MET A 85 4.18 18.64 24.79
C MET A 85 5.15 18.62 25.99
N GLY A 86 5.11 19.67 26.80
CA GLY A 86 5.84 19.76 28.06
C GLY A 86 5.22 18.89 29.17
N LYS A 87 6.00 18.58 30.21
CA LYS A 87 5.50 17.89 31.42
C LYS A 87 4.63 18.78 32.31
N TYR A 88 4.70 20.11 32.12
CA TYR A 88 4.06 21.09 32.99
C TYR A 88 2.89 21.79 32.29
N TYR A 89 1.85 22.07 33.08
CA TYR A 89 0.60 22.68 32.61
C TYR A 89 0.83 24.09 32.03
N GLY A 90 0.32 24.35 30.83
CA GLY A 90 0.36 25.67 30.17
C GLY A 90 1.68 26.03 29.48
N GLU A 91 2.74 25.25 29.69
CA GLU A 91 4.05 25.47 29.03
C GLU A 91 3.96 25.30 27.51
N ALA A 92 3.22 24.29 27.06
CA ALA A 92 2.97 24.01 25.65
C ALA A 92 2.32 25.20 24.91
N GLU A 93 1.32 25.83 25.53
CA GLU A 93 0.60 26.97 24.96
C GLU A 93 1.50 28.22 24.87
N GLN A 94 2.27 28.50 25.93
CA GLN A 94 3.21 29.62 25.94
C GLN A 94 4.30 29.44 24.89
N ARG A 95 4.84 28.23 24.76
CA ARG A 95 5.85 27.90 23.75
C ARG A 95 5.32 28.09 22.34
N LEU A 96 4.10 27.62 22.06
CA LEU A 96 3.45 27.81 20.76
C LEU A 96 3.27 29.30 20.45
N ARG A 97 2.76 30.10 21.39
CA ARG A 97 2.63 31.56 21.23
C ARG A 97 3.97 32.24 20.98
N ALA A 98 5.02 31.87 21.71
CA ALA A 98 6.36 32.44 21.55
C ALA A 98 6.96 32.13 20.17
N ILE A 99 6.74 30.91 19.65
CA ILE A 99 7.20 30.52 18.31
C ILE A 99 6.52 31.35 17.23
N PHE A 100 5.20 31.51 17.30
CA PHE A 100 4.45 32.32 16.34
C PHE A 100 4.87 33.79 16.41
N GLU A 101 5.05 34.38 17.60
CA GLU A 101 5.59 35.75 17.73
C GLU A 101 7.00 35.90 17.14
N LYS A 102 7.86 34.89 17.29
CA LYS A 102 9.17 34.86 16.64
C LYS A 102 9.04 34.83 15.12
N ALA A 103 8.13 34.02 14.58
CA ALA A 103 7.85 33.94 13.14
C ALA A 103 7.39 35.30 12.57
N LYS A 104 6.52 36.00 13.31
CA LYS A 104 6.04 37.35 12.94
C LYS A 104 7.18 38.37 12.87
N LYS A 105 8.10 38.35 13.83
CA LYS A 105 9.28 39.22 13.83
C LYS A 105 10.28 38.86 12.73
N ALA A 106 10.28 37.61 12.28
CA ALA A 106 11.15 37.09 11.23
C ALA A 106 10.50 37.09 9.84
N ALA A 107 9.39 37.81 9.61
CA ALA A 107 8.75 37.85 8.29
C ALA A 107 9.71 38.45 7.23
N PRO A 108 9.82 37.87 6.01
CA PRO A 108 9.08 36.72 5.51
C PRO A 108 9.53 35.38 6.11
N CYS A 109 8.58 34.59 6.60
CA CYS A 109 8.85 33.37 7.36
C CYS A 109 7.90 32.22 6.98
N LEU A 110 8.45 31.01 6.88
CA LEU A 110 7.73 29.75 6.75
C LEU A 110 7.77 29.00 8.09
N VAL A 111 6.60 28.80 8.69
CA VAL A 111 6.45 27.99 9.90
C VAL A 111 6.04 26.59 9.47
N PHE A 112 6.81 25.57 9.82
CA PHE A 112 6.49 24.17 9.52
C PHE A 112 6.16 23.41 10.80
N ILE A 113 4.99 22.78 10.84
CA ILE A 113 4.52 21.95 11.96
C ILE A 113 4.52 20.50 11.50
N ASP A 114 5.43 19.69 12.02
CA ASP A 114 5.44 18.24 11.76
C ASP A 114 4.53 17.49 12.73
N GLU A 115 3.91 16.42 12.26
CA GLU A 115 2.97 15.58 13.02
C GLU A 115 1.89 16.42 13.74
N ILE A 116 1.19 17.29 12.99
CA ILE A 116 0.19 18.21 13.57
C ILE A 116 -0.95 17.46 14.29
N ASP A 117 -1.24 16.21 13.92
CA ASP A 117 -2.21 15.36 14.60
C ASP A 117 -1.86 15.07 16.06
N SER A 118 -0.59 15.20 16.45
CA SER A 118 -0.18 15.14 17.87
C SER A 118 -0.49 16.42 18.64
N LEU A 119 -0.48 17.59 17.98
CA LEU A 119 -0.77 18.88 18.60
C LEU A 119 -2.26 19.22 18.60
N ALA A 120 -2.96 18.78 17.56
CA ALA A 120 -4.35 19.11 17.35
C ALA A 120 -5.21 17.90 16.95
N PRO A 121 -5.31 16.90 17.83
CA PRO A 121 -6.19 15.76 17.60
C PRO A 121 -7.67 16.17 17.63
N ASP A 122 -8.54 15.33 17.07
CA ASP A 122 -9.98 15.53 17.10
C ASP A 122 -10.50 15.59 18.56
N ARG A 123 -10.92 16.79 18.95
CA ARG A 123 -11.45 17.09 20.31
C ARG A 123 -12.64 16.23 20.73
N SER A 124 -13.38 15.65 19.78
CA SER A 124 -14.51 14.77 20.07
C SER A 124 -14.08 13.36 20.49
N LYS A 125 -12.89 12.93 20.05
CA LYS A 125 -12.35 11.59 20.30
C LYS A 125 -11.37 11.54 21.49
N VAL A 126 -10.95 12.71 21.96
CA VAL A 126 -9.98 12.87 23.03
C VAL A 126 -10.65 13.25 24.35
N GLU A 127 -10.31 12.56 25.44
CA GLU A 127 -10.79 12.89 26.79
C GLU A 127 -9.94 13.98 27.46
N GLY A 128 -8.64 14.06 27.16
CA GLY A 128 -7.70 14.98 27.80
C GLY A 128 -8.00 16.47 27.59
N GLU A 129 -8.08 17.25 28.67
CA GLU A 129 -8.31 18.70 28.62
C GLU A 129 -7.12 19.51 28.06
N VAL A 130 -5.90 19.02 28.27
CA VAL A 130 -4.67 19.72 27.84
C VAL A 130 -4.62 19.78 26.31
N GLU A 131 -4.93 18.67 25.63
CA GLU A 131 -4.98 18.59 24.17
C GLU A 131 -6.07 19.50 23.60
N LYS A 132 -7.27 19.51 24.21
CA LYS A 132 -8.36 20.41 23.80
C LYS A 132 -7.98 21.89 23.88
N ARG A 133 -7.24 22.28 24.91
CA ARG A 133 -6.75 23.66 25.08
C ARG A 133 -5.63 24.01 24.11
N LEU A 134 -4.76 23.06 23.79
CA LEU A 134 -3.72 23.24 22.78
C LEU A 134 -4.34 23.44 21.38
N VAL A 135 -5.34 22.63 21.02
CA VAL A 135 -6.15 22.80 19.79
C VAL A 135 -6.74 24.20 19.77
N ALA A 136 -7.44 24.62 20.83
CA ALA A 136 -8.05 25.95 20.91
C ALA A 136 -7.02 27.08 20.77
N THR A 137 -5.83 26.92 21.36
CA THR A 137 -4.73 27.88 21.24
C THR A 137 -4.20 27.97 19.81
N LEU A 138 -3.99 26.83 19.15
CA LEU A 138 -3.56 26.81 17.75
C LEU A 138 -4.61 27.43 16.82
N LEU A 139 -5.90 27.15 17.04
CA LEU A 139 -7.00 27.80 16.31
C LEU A 139 -6.95 29.33 16.48
N GLY A 140 -6.82 29.81 17.71
CA GLY A 140 -6.72 31.23 18.01
C GLY A 140 -5.47 31.89 17.40
N LEU A 141 -4.35 31.17 17.33
CA LEU A 141 -3.14 31.64 16.67
C LEU A 141 -3.34 31.73 15.15
N MET A 142 -3.92 30.72 14.51
CA MET A 142 -4.21 30.75 13.07
C MET A 142 -5.16 31.90 12.71
N ASP A 143 -6.21 32.11 13.52
CA ASP A 143 -7.17 33.21 13.32
C ASP A 143 -6.53 34.58 13.57
N GLY A 144 -5.68 34.71 14.60
CA GLY A 144 -4.94 35.94 14.89
C GLY A 144 -3.87 36.27 13.84
N PHE A 145 -3.32 35.26 13.17
CA PHE A 145 -2.35 35.42 12.07
C PHE A 145 -2.99 35.83 10.75
N ALA A 146 -4.32 35.82 10.65
CA ALA A 146 -5.06 36.26 9.47
C ALA A 146 -4.62 37.64 8.94
N GLN A 147 -4.17 38.53 9.82
CA GLN A 147 -3.80 39.91 9.47
C GLN A 147 -2.29 40.11 9.25
N THR A 148 -1.45 39.12 9.54
CA THR A 148 0.01 39.26 9.49
C THR A 148 0.53 38.90 8.09
N LYS A 149 1.03 39.89 7.35
CA LYS A 149 1.60 39.69 6.01
C LYS A 149 2.97 38.99 6.10
N GLY A 150 3.25 38.09 5.17
CA GLY A 150 4.57 37.48 4.99
C GLY A 150 4.86 36.25 5.87
N VAL A 151 3.87 35.69 6.57
CA VAL A 151 4.03 34.43 7.30
C VAL A 151 3.08 33.38 6.72
N ILE A 152 3.62 32.21 6.40
CA ILE A 152 2.84 31.06 5.92
C ILE A 152 3.11 29.87 6.85
N VAL A 153 2.06 29.13 7.19
CA VAL A 153 2.11 27.94 8.03
C VAL A 153 1.93 26.70 7.16
N LEU A 154 2.91 25.81 7.16
CA LEU A 154 2.82 24.47 6.61
C LEU A 154 2.63 23.50 7.76
N ALA A 155 1.72 22.55 7.64
CA ALA A 155 1.56 21.47 8.60
C ALA A 155 1.63 20.12 7.90
N ALA A 156 2.23 19.11 8.50
CA ALA A 156 2.33 17.78 7.93
C ALA A 156 1.61 16.74 8.79
N THR A 157 0.89 15.83 8.15
CA THR A 157 0.27 14.67 8.80
C THR A 157 0.22 13.46 7.87
N ASN A 158 0.22 12.28 8.48
CA ASN A 158 -0.14 11.02 7.81
C ASN A 158 -1.59 10.59 8.12
N ARG A 159 -2.28 11.28 9.03
CA ARG A 159 -3.63 10.96 9.50
C ARG A 159 -4.53 12.20 9.45
N PRO A 160 -4.94 12.65 8.25
CA PRO A 160 -5.75 13.86 8.09
C PRO A 160 -7.10 13.78 8.83
N ASP A 161 -7.63 12.57 9.02
CA ASP A 161 -8.90 12.32 9.73
C ASP A 161 -8.77 12.32 11.26
N HIS A 162 -7.54 12.40 11.78
CA HIS A 162 -7.27 12.50 13.21
C HIS A 162 -7.14 13.95 13.69
N ILE A 163 -7.07 14.91 12.77
CA ILE A 163 -6.93 16.34 13.09
C ILE A 163 -8.30 16.94 13.37
N ASP A 164 -8.37 17.89 14.30
CA ASP A 164 -9.60 18.66 14.55
C ASP A 164 -10.16 19.27 13.24
N PRO A 165 -11.42 18.95 12.85
CA PRO A 165 -12.01 19.44 11.61
C PRO A 165 -12.08 20.97 11.49
N ALA A 166 -12.02 21.71 12.60
CA ALA A 166 -12.01 23.16 12.58
C ALA A 166 -10.71 23.72 12.00
N LEU A 167 -9.59 22.99 12.04
CA LEU A 167 -8.33 23.41 11.42
C LEU A 167 -8.37 23.39 9.89
N ARG A 168 -9.21 22.53 9.30
CA ARG A 168 -9.35 22.35 7.85
C ARG A 168 -10.36 23.32 7.21
N ARG A 169 -10.87 24.30 7.97
CA ARG A 169 -11.85 25.28 7.48
C ARG A 169 -11.17 26.44 6.74
N PRO A 170 -11.88 27.11 5.80
CA PRO A 170 -11.42 28.31 5.12
C PRO A 170 -10.77 29.34 6.06
N GLY A 171 -9.61 29.88 5.66
CA GLY A 171 -8.85 30.86 6.45
C GLY A 171 -7.82 30.26 7.43
N ARG A 172 -7.74 28.93 7.56
CA ARG A 172 -6.74 28.19 8.36
C ARG A 172 -5.90 27.28 7.45
N PHE A 173 -6.03 25.96 7.55
CA PHE A 173 -5.47 25.00 6.59
C PHE A 173 -6.51 24.67 5.52
N ASP A 174 -6.79 25.65 4.68
CA ASP A 174 -7.82 25.57 3.64
C ASP A 174 -7.33 25.00 2.32
N ARG A 175 -6.03 24.71 2.24
CA ARG A 175 -5.39 24.02 1.13
C ARG A 175 -4.71 22.74 1.62
N GLU A 176 -4.97 21.65 0.91
CA GLU A 176 -4.38 20.35 1.20
C GLU A 176 -3.54 19.91 0.00
N VAL A 177 -2.27 19.62 0.23
CA VAL A 177 -1.34 19.13 -0.78
C VAL A 177 -1.04 17.67 -0.50
N GLN A 178 -1.34 16.80 -1.47
CA GLN A 178 -1.17 15.35 -1.32
C GLN A 178 0.22 14.89 -1.72
N PHE A 179 0.93 14.29 -0.78
CA PHE A 179 2.18 13.57 -0.99
C PHE A 179 1.89 12.09 -1.16
N ARG A 180 1.89 11.64 -2.40
CA ARG A 180 1.62 10.25 -2.76
C ARG A 180 2.90 9.42 -2.72
N VAL A 181 2.74 8.09 -2.76
CA VAL A 181 3.86 7.18 -3.00
C VAL A 181 4.39 7.46 -4.41
N PRO A 182 5.72 7.57 -4.60
CA PRO A 182 6.29 7.86 -5.91
C PRO A 182 6.00 6.75 -6.92
N ASP A 183 5.68 7.16 -8.14
CA ASP A 183 5.57 6.26 -9.30
C ASP A 183 6.95 5.76 -9.76
N ARG A 184 7.00 4.94 -10.82
CA ARG A 184 8.28 4.39 -11.31
C ARG A 184 9.30 5.50 -11.63
N ALA A 185 8.86 6.55 -12.31
CA ALA A 185 9.72 7.67 -12.70
C ALA A 185 10.23 8.44 -11.47
N GLY A 186 9.36 8.69 -10.49
CA GLY A 186 9.73 9.34 -9.25
C GLY A 186 10.66 8.50 -8.39
N ARG A 187 10.49 7.17 -8.35
CA ARG A 187 11.43 6.27 -7.66
C ARG A 187 12.81 6.31 -8.31
N LEU A 188 12.88 6.29 -9.64
CA LEU A 188 14.13 6.43 -10.36
C LEU A 188 14.82 7.76 -10.05
N GLU A 189 14.07 8.87 -10.05
CA GLU A 189 14.61 10.19 -9.69
C GLU A 189 15.14 10.21 -8.25
N ILE A 190 14.41 9.64 -7.30
CA ILE A 190 14.87 9.51 -5.91
C ILE A 190 16.15 8.66 -5.84
N LEU A 191 16.21 7.52 -6.54
CA LEU A 191 17.40 6.67 -6.58
C LEU A 191 18.61 7.41 -7.15
N GLN A 192 18.43 8.16 -8.25
CA GLN A 192 19.48 8.99 -8.84
C GLN A 192 19.97 10.06 -7.86
N ILE A 193 19.07 10.68 -7.10
CA ILE A 193 19.41 11.65 -6.06
C ILE A 193 20.20 10.98 -4.92
N GLN A 194 19.72 9.85 -4.38
CA GLN A 194 20.34 9.17 -3.24
C GLN A 194 21.69 8.54 -3.59
N THR A 195 21.90 8.14 -4.85
CA THR A 195 23.13 7.50 -5.32
C THR A 195 24.15 8.46 -5.93
N ARG A 196 23.82 9.76 -6.03
CA ARG A 196 24.68 10.80 -6.63
C ARG A 196 26.10 10.86 -6.04
N ASP A 197 26.20 10.67 -4.72
CA ASP A 197 27.46 10.70 -3.98
C ASP A 197 28.02 9.27 -3.75
N MET A 198 27.41 8.22 -4.33
CA MET A 198 27.85 6.83 -4.17
C MET A 198 28.72 6.38 -5.35
N PRO A 199 29.84 5.67 -5.11
CA PRO A 199 30.67 5.12 -6.17
C PRO A 199 30.01 3.86 -6.76
N LEU A 200 29.18 4.03 -7.79
CA LEU A 200 28.50 2.93 -8.47
C LEU A 200 29.38 2.28 -9.55
N ASP A 201 29.37 0.96 -9.62
CA ASP A 201 29.97 0.18 -10.72
C ASP A 201 28.91 -0.73 -11.35
N ARG A 202 28.59 -0.45 -12.63
CA ARG A 202 27.61 -1.21 -13.44
C ARG A 202 26.27 -1.45 -12.73
N VAL A 203 25.72 -0.41 -12.12
CA VAL A 203 24.41 -0.47 -11.46
C VAL A 203 23.32 0.06 -12.39
N ASP A 204 22.32 -0.76 -12.64
CA ASP A 204 21.10 -0.40 -13.36
C ASP A 204 20.02 0.06 -12.35
N LEU A 205 19.88 1.37 -12.23
CA LEU A 205 18.89 2.01 -11.36
C LEU A 205 17.45 1.88 -11.90
N ASP A 206 17.27 1.69 -13.21
CA ASP A 206 15.94 1.46 -13.81
C ASP A 206 15.38 0.12 -13.34
N ALA A 207 16.19 -0.94 -13.38
CA ALA A 207 15.81 -2.25 -12.85
C ALA A 207 15.50 -2.20 -11.34
N ILE A 208 16.24 -1.41 -10.57
CA ILE A 208 15.97 -1.21 -9.13
C ILE A 208 14.67 -0.42 -8.91
N ALA A 209 14.37 0.58 -9.75
CA ALA A 209 13.12 1.33 -9.70
C ALA A 209 11.90 0.42 -10.02
N ASP A 210 12.06 -0.53 -10.92
CA ASP A 210 11.04 -1.54 -11.24
C ASP A 210 10.79 -2.50 -10.08
N LEU A 211 11.82 -2.90 -9.35
CA LEU A 211 11.71 -3.83 -8.21
C LEU A 211 11.30 -3.16 -6.88
N SER A 212 11.30 -1.83 -6.82
CA SER A 212 11.02 -1.05 -5.59
C SER A 212 9.58 -0.52 -5.52
N VAL A 213 8.62 -1.25 -6.11
CA VAL A 213 7.20 -0.87 -6.08
C VAL A 213 6.72 -0.65 -4.64
N GLY A 214 5.99 0.45 -4.41
CA GLY A 214 5.45 0.79 -3.10
C GLY A 214 6.45 1.40 -2.11
N MET A 215 7.75 1.44 -2.43
CA MET A 215 8.76 2.11 -1.60
C MET A 215 8.61 3.63 -1.65
N VAL A 216 8.60 4.27 -0.47
CA VAL A 216 8.65 5.73 -0.35
C VAL A 216 10.09 6.24 -0.34
N GLY A 217 10.28 7.55 -0.42
CA GLY A 217 11.63 8.15 -0.43
C GLY A 217 12.52 7.73 0.74
N ALA A 218 11.94 7.57 1.94
CA ALA A 218 12.66 7.06 3.11
C ALA A 218 13.11 5.59 2.94
N ASP A 219 12.28 4.75 2.32
CA ASP A 219 12.60 3.35 2.04
C ASP A 219 13.71 3.25 0.99
N LEU A 220 13.63 4.03 -0.09
CA LEU A 220 14.66 4.09 -1.13
C LEU A 220 15.99 4.59 -0.59
N LYS A 221 15.97 5.56 0.34
CA LYS A 221 17.16 5.99 1.07
C LYS A 221 17.73 4.85 1.92
N ALA A 222 16.89 4.14 2.67
CA ALA A 222 17.30 3.00 3.46
C ALA A 222 17.86 1.87 2.58
N LEU A 223 17.28 1.64 1.40
CA LEU A 223 17.76 0.71 0.40
C LEU A 223 19.18 1.04 -0.06
N CYS A 224 19.43 2.29 -0.45
CA CYS A 224 20.77 2.73 -0.88
C CYS A 224 21.80 2.61 0.26
N GLN A 225 21.41 2.97 1.49
CA GLN A 225 22.28 2.79 2.66
C GLN A 225 22.59 1.32 2.92
N LYS A 226 21.59 0.44 2.81
CA LYS A 226 21.76 -0.99 3.02
C LYS A 226 22.65 -1.62 1.94
N ALA A 227 22.50 -1.22 0.68
CA ALA A 227 23.40 -1.61 -0.40
C ALA A 227 24.85 -1.19 -0.09
N ALA A 228 25.07 0.02 0.42
CA ALA A 228 26.40 0.46 0.85
C ALA A 228 26.96 -0.40 1.99
N TYR A 229 26.13 -0.85 2.94
CA TYR A 229 26.55 -1.79 3.99
C TYR A 229 26.93 -3.17 3.44
N PHE A 230 26.24 -3.67 2.41
CA PHE A 230 26.62 -4.93 1.76
C PHE A 230 27.96 -4.81 1.03
N ALA A 231 28.16 -3.71 0.32
CA ALA A 231 29.44 -3.39 -0.31
C ALA A 231 30.57 -3.31 0.74
N LEU A 232 30.32 -2.63 1.86
CA LEU A 232 31.25 -2.52 2.99
C LEU A 232 31.60 -3.90 3.56
N ARG A 233 30.61 -4.76 3.83
CA ARG A 233 30.84 -6.10 4.40
C ARG A 233 31.62 -7.01 3.44
N ARG A 234 31.39 -6.87 2.13
CA ARG A 234 32.09 -7.62 1.09
C ARG A 234 33.55 -7.20 0.94
N GLN A 235 33.83 -5.90 1.02
CA GLN A 235 35.16 -5.32 0.75
C GLN A 235 36.00 -5.12 2.02
N VAL A 236 35.37 -5.05 3.19
CA VAL A 236 36.00 -4.94 4.51
C VAL A 236 35.43 -6.03 5.44
N PRO A 237 35.86 -7.29 5.26
CA PRO A 237 35.39 -8.40 6.09
C PRO A 237 35.93 -8.36 7.53
N ASP A 238 37.06 -7.68 7.77
CA ASP A 238 37.68 -7.49 9.09
C ASP A 238 37.98 -6.01 9.33
N LEU A 239 37.49 -5.47 10.44
CA LEU A 239 37.69 -4.08 10.86
C LEU A 239 39.16 -3.75 11.19
N SER A 240 39.99 -4.77 11.43
CA SER A 240 41.44 -4.61 11.65
C SER A 240 42.28 -4.68 10.37
N GLY A 241 41.66 -5.02 9.23
CA GLY A 241 42.32 -5.10 7.93
C GLY A 241 42.56 -3.73 7.28
N PRO A 242 43.44 -3.67 6.27
CA PRO A 242 43.65 -2.44 5.50
C PRO A 242 42.38 -2.04 4.74
N VAL A 243 42.03 -0.76 4.80
CA VAL A 243 40.90 -0.19 4.05
C VAL A 243 41.28 -0.13 2.56
N PRO A 244 40.49 -0.72 1.65
CA PRO A 244 40.72 -0.60 0.21
C PRO A 244 40.75 0.86 -0.26
N ASP A 245 41.68 1.19 -1.17
CA ASP A 245 41.82 2.54 -1.74
C ASP A 245 40.59 2.96 -2.56
N THR A 246 39.86 2.00 -3.12
CA THR A 246 38.63 2.22 -3.88
C THR A 246 37.54 1.28 -3.40
N MET A 247 36.39 1.84 -3.03
CA MET A 247 35.18 1.07 -2.75
C MET A 247 34.10 1.38 -3.79
N THR A 248 33.44 0.34 -4.28
CA THR A 248 32.34 0.48 -5.25
C THR A 248 31.13 -0.37 -4.87
N LEU A 249 29.94 0.14 -5.19
CA LEU A 249 28.68 -0.60 -5.05
C LEU A 249 28.36 -1.26 -6.39
N VAL A 250 27.92 -2.52 -6.36
CA VAL A 250 27.50 -3.27 -7.56
C VAL A 250 26.00 -3.59 -7.51
N GLN A 251 25.44 -4.04 -8.64
CA GLN A 251 24.01 -4.39 -8.75
C GLN A 251 23.53 -5.36 -7.66
N ASP A 252 24.32 -6.39 -7.35
CA ASP A 252 23.98 -7.41 -6.34
C ASP A 252 23.79 -6.82 -4.94
N ASP A 253 24.52 -5.77 -4.57
CA ASP A 253 24.37 -5.11 -3.27
C ASP A 253 22.97 -4.50 -3.12
N PHE A 254 22.44 -3.93 -4.21
CA PHE A 254 21.06 -3.41 -4.25
C PHE A 254 20.03 -4.52 -4.27
N LEU A 255 20.23 -5.58 -5.06
CA LEU A 255 19.30 -6.71 -5.14
C LEU A 255 19.18 -7.44 -3.79
N GLN A 256 20.26 -7.55 -3.02
CA GLN A 256 20.21 -8.06 -1.64
C GLN A 256 19.47 -7.09 -0.70
N ALA A 257 19.72 -5.78 -0.85
CA ALA A 257 19.04 -4.77 -0.04
C ALA A 257 17.52 -4.77 -0.24
N ILE A 258 17.03 -4.94 -1.48
CA ILE A 258 15.58 -5.00 -1.77
C ILE A 258 14.91 -6.15 -1.02
N LYS A 259 15.58 -7.30 -0.90
CA LYS A 259 15.04 -8.49 -0.21
C LYS A 259 14.86 -8.26 1.30
N GLU A 260 15.66 -7.39 1.90
CA GLU A 260 15.59 -7.10 3.35
C GLU A 260 14.75 -5.87 3.69
N ILE A 261 14.70 -4.86 2.82
CA ILE A 261 13.96 -3.62 3.07
C ILE A 261 12.48 -3.81 2.71
N LYS A 262 11.65 -3.94 3.75
CA LYS A 262 10.19 -3.91 3.60
C LYS A 262 9.68 -2.47 3.46
N PRO A 263 8.89 -2.14 2.41
CA PRO A 263 8.34 -0.80 2.25
C PRO A 263 7.52 -0.36 3.46
N SER A 264 7.69 0.90 3.87
CA SER A 264 7.06 1.47 5.07
C SER A 264 5.54 1.57 4.94
N VAL A 265 5.02 1.67 3.71
CA VAL A 265 3.57 1.68 3.44
C VAL A 265 2.93 0.34 3.86
N LEU A 266 3.62 -0.78 3.63
CA LEU A 266 3.14 -2.13 3.98
C LEU A 266 3.18 -2.41 5.49
N ARG A 267 3.80 -1.53 6.32
CA ARG A 267 3.85 -1.73 7.78
C ARG A 267 2.54 -1.38 8.49
N SER A 268 1.61 -0.71 7.80
CA SER A 268 0.36 -0.22 8.40
C SER A 268 -0.89 -1.05 8.02
N VAL A 269 -0.81 -1.83 6.94
CA VAL A 269 -1.72 -2.91 6.48
C VAL A 269 -0.86 -3.81 5.60
N GLU A 270 -1.07 -5.13 5.68
CA GLU A 270 -0.39 -6.17 4.89
C GLU A 270 -0.67 -5.97 3.40
N VAL A 271 0.06 -5.03 2.80
CA VAL A 271 0.06 -4.82 1.36
C VAL A 271 1.12 -5.76 0.81
N GLU A 272 0.71 -6.75 0.03
CA GLU A 272 1.60 -7.70 -0.63
C GLU A 272 1.89 -7.23 -2.06
N SER A 273 3.09 -7.52 -2.57
CA SER A 273 3.34 -7.51 -4.01
C SER A 273 3.39 -8.97 -4.46
N PRO A 274 2.27 -9.54 -4.94
CA PRO A 274 2.24 -10.93 -5.33
C PRO A 274 3.16 -11.15 -6.53
N ALA A 275 3.92 -12.25 -6.52
CA ALA A 275 4.81 -12.67 -7.60
C ALA A 275 4.25 -13.89 -8.34
N ILE A 276 2.92 -14.05 -8.35
CA ILE A 276 2.23 -15.20 -8.96
C ILE A 276 1.99 -14.86 -10.43
N ALA A 277 2.48 -15.72 -11.33
CA ALA A 277 2.29 -15.58 -12.76
C ALA A 277 0.99 -16.28 -13.23
N TRP A 278 0.51 -15.97 -14.43
CA TRP A 278 -0.68 -16.62 -14.99
C TRP A 278 -0.45 -18.11 -15.28
N GLU A 279 0.81 -18.48 -15.50
CA GLU A 279 1.31 -19.83 -15.70
C GLU A 279 1.23 -20.67 -14.42
N ASP A 280 1.27 -20.03 -13.25
CA ASP A 280 1.16 -20.69 -11.94
C ASP A 280 -0.30 -21.03 -11.56
N ILE A 281 -1.26 -20.71 -12.44
CA ILE A 281 -2.68 -21.03 -12.25
C ILE A 281 -3.09 -22.02 -13.35
N GLY A 282 -3.45 -23.25 -12.98
CA GLY A 282 -3.94 -24.23 -13.95
C GLY A 282 -5.40 -23.94 -14.38
N GLY A 283 -5.65 -23.95 -15.70
CA GLY A 283 -7.00 -23.85 -16.27
C GLY A 283 -7.61 -22.44 -16.23
N LEU A 284 -8.94 -22.36 -16.28
CA LEU A 284 -9.72 -21.11 -16.27
C LEU A 284 -9.41 -20.13 -17.41
N GLU A 285 -9.03 -20.62 -18.59
CA GLU A 285 -8.55 -19.78 -19.71
C GLU A 285 -9.51 -18.66 -20.11
N ILE A 286 -10.82 -18.94 -20.16
CA ILE A 286 -11.83 -17.92 -20.47
C ILE A 286 -11.86 -16.82 -19.40
N VAL A 287 -11.76 -17.20 -18.12
CA VAL A 287 -11.78 -16.26 -17.00
C VAL A 287 -10.49 -15.44 -16.98
N LYS A 288 -9.33 -16.08 -17.19
CA LYS A 288 -8.03 -15.40 -17.30
C LYS A 288 -8.04 -14.37 -18.44
N GLN A 289 -8.51 -14.76 -19.62
CA GLN A 289 -8.60 -13.86 -20.77
C GLN A 289 -9.52 -12.67 -20.46
N THR A 290 -10.70 -12.91 -19.88
CA THR A 290 -11.64 -11.84 -19.52
C THR A 290 -11.01 -10.88 -18.50
N LEU A 291 -10.27 -11.40 -17.51
CA LEU A 291 -9.56 -10.60 -16.52
C LEU A 291 -8.41 -9.78 -17.12
N GLN A 292 -7.63 -10.39 -18.01
CA GLN A 292 -6.55 -9.71 -18.74
C GLN A 292 -7.13 -8.55 -19.55
N GLU A 293 -8.12 -8.80 -20.41
CA GLU A 293 -8.77 -7.76 -21.23
C GLU A 293 -9.36 -6.63 -20.37
N SER A 294 -10.02 -6.97 -19.26
CA SER A 294 -10.70 -6.01 -18.40
C SER A 294 -9.74 -5.15 -17.55
N VAL A 295 -8.66 -5.73 -17.04
CA VAL A 295 -7.72 -5.07 -16.12
C VAL A 295 -6.55 -4.44 -16.87
N GLU A 296 -5.98 -5.12 -17.87
CA GLU A 296 -4.88 -4.60 -18.69
C GLU A 296 -5.35 -3.43 -19.55
N GLY A 297 -6.54 -3.51 -20.14
CA GLY A 297 -7.10 -2.41 -20.93
C GLY A 297 -7.18 -1.10 -20.14
N ALA A 298 -7.63 -1.19 -18.89
CA ALA A 298 -7.84 -0.04 -18.01
C ALA A 298 -6.54 0.61 -17.50
N LEU A 299 -5.49 -0.20 -17.25
CA LEU A 299 -4.25 0.26 -16.62
C LEU A 299 -3.12 0.51 -17.64
N LEU A 300 -3.01 -0.31 -18.70
CA LEU A 300 -1.94 -0.20 -19.70
C LEU A 300 -2.33 0.71 -20.88
N TYR A 301 -3.62 0.80 -21.24
CA TYR A 301 -4.09 1.55 -22.41
C TYR A 301 -5.19 2.58 -22.09
N PRO A 302 -4.97 3.51 -21.15
CA PRO A 302 -5.97 4.51 -20.76
C PRO A 302 -6.42 5.41 -21.94
N GLU A 303 -5.57 5.61 -22.95
CA GLU A 303 -5.88 6.41 -24.14
C GLU A 303 -6.99 5.80 -24.99
N LEU A 304 -7.06 4.47 -25.11
CA LEU A 304 -8.10 3.78 -25.88
C LEU A 304 -9.48 3.93 -25.21
N TYR A 305 -9.52 3.88 -23.88
CA TYR A 305 -10.74 4.11 -23.10
C TYR A 305 -11.17 5.58 -23.16
N ALA A 306 -10.22 6.52 -23.14
CA ALA A 306 -10.51 7.94 -23.28
C ALA A 306 -11.09 8.29 -24.66
N GLN A 307 -10.60 7.68 -25.75
CA GLN A 307 -11.11 7.91 -27.10
C GLN A 307 -12.49 7.30 -27.35
N THR A 308 -12.75 6.11 -26.78
CA THR A 308 -14.02 5.40 -26.97
C THR A 308 -15.10 5.82 -25.97
N GLY A 309 -14.73 6.53 -24.90
CA GLY A 309 -15.61 6.83 -23.78
C GLY A 309 -15.98 5.61 -22.94
N ALA A 310 -15.31 4.47 -23.17
CA ALA A 310 -15.52 3.25 -22.39
C ALA A 310 -15.09 3.47 -20.94
N LYS A 311 -15.89 2.96 -20.00
CA LYS A 311 -15.56 3.01 -18.58
C LYS A 311 -14.90 1.69 -18.18
N ALA A 312 -13.70 1.78 -17.61
CA ALA A 312 -13.02 0.63 -17.03
C ALA A 312 -13.83 0.07 -15.84
N PRO A 313 -13.94 -1.27 -15.71
CA PRO A 313 -14.58 -1.88 -14.55
C PRO A 313 -13.77 -1.57 -13.28
N ARG A 314 -14.45 -1.14 -12.22
CA ARG A 314 -13.83 -0.75 -10.94
C ARG A 314 -14.02 -1.77 -9.84
N GLY A 315 -15.05 -2.59 -9.96
CA GLY A 315 -15.35 -3.69 -9.07
C GLY A 315 -15.56 -4.97 -9.86
N LEU A 316 -15.01 -6.05 -9.32
CA LEU A 316 -15.10 -7.39 -9.86
C LEU A 316 -15.57 -8.35 -8.78
N LEU A 317 -16.54 -9.22 -9.08
CA LEU A 317 -16.99 -10.28 -8.19
C LEU A 317 -16.54 -11.63 -8.72
N LEU A 318 -15.73 -12.33 -7.94
CA LEU A 318 -15.40 -13.73 -8.15
C LEU A 318 -16.33 -14.59 -7.28
N TRP A 319 -17.12 -15.46 -7.89
CA TRP A 319 -17.99 -16.35 -7.12
C TRP A 319 -17.93 -17.79 -7.61
N GLY A 320 -18.16 -18.73 -6.70
CA GLY A 320 -18.14 -20.17 -7.01
C GLY A 320 -17.84 -21.02 -5.78
N PRO A 321 -17.72 -22.34 -5.91
CA PRO A 321 -17.42 -23.24 -4.80
C PRO A 321 -16.12 -22.89 -4.07
N PRO A 322 -15.97 -23.20 -2.78
CA PRO A 322 -14.71 -22.99 -2.07
C PRO A 322 -13.60 -23.87 -2.68
N GLY A 323 -12.34 -23.41 -2.58
CA GLY A 323 -11.18 -24.18 -3.07
C GLY A 323 -10.95 -24.12 -4.59
N THR A 324 -11.64 -23.25 -5.32
CA THR A 324 -11.46 -23.07 -6.78
C THR A 324 -10.40 -22.03 -7.15
N GLY A 325 -9.66 -21.49 -6.18
CA GLY A 325 -8.53 -20.59 -6.45
C GLY A 325 -8.89 -19.10 -6.64
N LYS A 326 -10.05 -18.64 -6.16
CA LYS A 326 -10.48 -17.22 -6.22
C LYS A 326 -9.40 -16.24 -5.72
N THR A 327 -8.81 -16.54 -4.56
CA THR A 327 -7.73 -15.75 -3.96
C THR A 327 -6.45 -15.76 -4.80
N LEU A 328 -6.09 -16.90 -5.39
CA LEU A 328 -4.92 -17.02 -6.28
C LEU A 328 -5.11 -16.19 -7.56
N LEU A 329 -6.31 -16.23 -8.13
CA LEU A 329 -6.66 -15.46 -9.32
C LEU A 329 -6.55 -13.95 -9.05
N ALA A 330 -7.05 -13.48 -7.91
CA ALA A 330 -6.93 -12.08 -7.51
C ALA A 330 -5.46 -11.64 -7.32
N LYS A 331 -4.62 -12.52 -6.74
CA LYS A 331 -3.18 -12.27 -6.61
C LYS A 331 -2.47 -12.20 -7.97
N ALA A 332 -2.80 -13.08 -8.92
CA ALA A 332 -2.24 -13.03 -10.27
C ALA A 332 -2.63 -11.75 -11.02
N VAL A 333 -3.89 -11.30 -10.88
CA VAL A 333 -4.34 -10.02 -11.44
C VAL A 333 -3.49 -8.85 -10.92
N ALA A 334 -3.22 -8.82 -9.62
CA ALA A 334 -2.41 -7.77 -9.02
C ALA A 334 -0.93 -7.83 -9.45
N ALA A 335 -0.37 -9.04 -9.56
CA ALA A 335 1.00 -9.27 -10.02
C ALA A 335 1.20 -8.78 -11.47
N GLN A 336 0.29 -9.17 -12.37
CA GLN A 336 0.30 -8.75 -13.77
C GLN A 336 0.14 -7.24 -13.92
N ALA A 337 -0.78 -6.64 -13.16
CA ALA A 337 -1.02 -5.21 -13.14
C ALA A 337 0.14 -4.41 -12.50
N ARG A 338 1.17 -5.08 -11.95
CA ARG A 338 2.24 -4.48 -11.13
C ARG A 338 1.69 -3.56 -10.05
N ALA A 339 0.55 -3.95 -9.48
CA ALA A 339 -0.20 -3.20 -8.51
C ALA A 339 0.04 -3.77 -7.11
N ASN A 340 -0.06 -2.89 -6.11
CA ASN A 340 -0.08 -3.31 -4.71
C ASN A 340 -1.33 -4.16 -4.44
N PHE A 341 -1.21 -5.22 -3.64
CA PHE A 341 -2.33 -6.11 -3.30
C PHE A 341 -2.68 -5.97 -1.83
N ILE A 342 -3.91 -5.59 -1.52
CA ILE A 342 -4.41 -5.53 -0.15
C ILE A 342 -5.48 -6.61 0.00
N ALA A 343 -5.14 -7.70 0.69
CA ALA A 343 -6.07 -8.78 0.97
C ALA A 343 -6.68 -8.58 2.36
N VAL A 344 -8.01 -8.67 2.46
CA VAL A 344 -8.70 -8.66 3.74
C VAL A 344 -9.83 -9.67 3.74
N ASN A 345 -10.00 -10.39 4.84
CA ASN A 345 -11.15 -11.28 4.99
C ASN A 345 -12.35 -10.51 5.60
N GLY A 346 -13.56 -10.75 5.10
CA GLY A 346 -14.78 -10.08 5.53
C GLY A 346 -15.02 -10.10 7.05
N PRO A 347 -14.93 -11.26 7.73
CA PRO A 347 -15.03 -11.35 9.20
C PRO A 347 -13.90 -10.62 9.95
N GLU A 348 -12.71 -10.52 9.34
CA GLU A 348 -11.57 -9.84 9.94
C GLU A 348 -11.81 -8.32 10.02
N LEU A 349 -12.42 -7.73 8.98
CA LEU A 349 -12.80 -6.31 8.98
C LEU A 349 -13.79 -5.95 10.09
N LEU A 350 -14.70 -6.87 10.42
CA LEU A 350 -15.69 -6.68 11.48
C LEU A 350 -15.08 -6.79 12.89
N SER A 351 -14.04 -7.62 13.06
CA SER A 351 -13.48 -7.99 14.38
C SER A 351 -12.20 -7.23 14.75
N ARG A 352 -11.35 -6.89 13.77
CA ARG A 352 -10.03 -6.26 13.99
C ARG A 352 -10.11 -4.83 14.53
N TRP A 353 -11.26 -4.17 14.41
CA TRP A 353 -11.47 -2.78 14.79
C TRP A 353 -12.56 -2.67 15.86
N VAL A 354 -12.13 -2.60 17.13
CA VAL A 354 -13.03 -2.47 18.29
C VAL A 354 -13.85 -1.18 18.15
N GLY A 355 -15.15 -1.31 17.86
CA GLY A 355 -16.15 -0.25 18.01
C GLY A 355 -16.60 0.50 16.75
N ALA A 356 -15.98 0.31 15.56
CA ALA A 356 -16.44 0.96 14.33
C ALA A 356 -15.99 0.25 13.04
N ALA A 357 -16.71 -0.80 12.62
CA ALA A 357 -16.47 -1.47 11.33
C ALA A 357 -16.58 -0.52 10.11
N GLU A 358 -17.39 0.54 10.19
CA GLU A 358 -17.45 1.60 9.16
C GLU A 358 -16.10 2.31 9.00
N GLN A 359 -15.42 2.61 10.10
CA GLN A 359 -14.14 3.29 10.07
C GLN A 359 -13.06 2.38 9.46
N ALA A 360 -13.10 1.08 9.74
CA ALA A 360 -12.21 0.10 9.13
C ALA A 360 -12.32 0.09 7.59
N VAL A 361 -13.55 0.12 7.06
CA VAL A 361 -13.78 0.20 5.60
C VAL A 361 -13.23 1.52 5.05
N ARG A 362 -13.50 2.66 5.69
CA ARG A 362 -12.98 3.95 5.24
C ARG A 362 -11.45 3.99 5.21
N GLU A 363 -10.81 3.47 6.26
CA GLU A 363 -9.37 3.40 6.36
C GLU A 363 -8.75 2.45 5.32
N LEU A 364 -9.41 1.31 5.03
CA LEU A 364 -9.00 0.39 3.98
C LEU A 364 -8.92 1.09 2.62
N PHE A 365 -9.98 1.79 2.21
CA PHE A 365 -10.01 2.50 0.92
C PHE A 365 -9.14 3.76 0.92
N ALA A 366 -8.99 4.46 2.05
CA ALA A 366 -8.02 5.56 2.17
C ALA A 366 -6.59 5.06 1.92
N LYS A 367 -6.22 3.91 2.50
CA LYS A 367 -4.90 3.29 2.31
C LYS A 367 -4.73 2.76 0.88
N ALA A 368 -5.75 2.11 0.31
CA ALA A 368 -5.72 1.66 -1.09
C ALA A 368 -5.48 2.82 -2.06
N ARG A 369 -6.13 3.98 -1.83
CA ARG A 369 -5.90 5.21 -2.61
C ARG A 369 -4.48 5.75 -2.45
N GLN A 370 -3.91 5.69 -1.26
CA GLN A 370 -2.52 6.10 -1.01
C GLN A 370 -1.50 5.15 -1.65
N ALA A 371 -1.82 3.86 -1.70
CA ALA A 371 -1.00 2.81 -2.30
C ALA A 371 -1.30 2.57 -3.79
N ALA A 372 -2.02 3.48 -4.46
CA ALA A 372 -2.32 3.33 -5.88
C ALA A 372 -1.03 3.33 -6.74
N PRO A 373 -0.89 2.45 -7.76
CA PRO A 373 -1.88 1.48 -8.25
C PRO A 373 -2.08 0.29 -7.30
N CYS A 374 -3.34 -0.05 -6.99
CA CYS A 374 -3.68 -1.01 -5.94
C CYS A 374 -4.90 -1.88 -6.30
N VAL A 375 -4.82 -3.18 -6.02
CA VAL A 375 -5.94 -4.12 -6.01
C VAL A 375 -6.34 -4.39 -4.57
N VAL A 376 -7.60 -4.11 -4.23
CA VAL A 376 -8.20 -4.45 -2.93
C VAL A 376 -8.96 -5.74 -3.10
N PHE A 377 -8.56 -6.80 -2.41
CA PHE A 377 -9.24 -8.09 -2.40
C PHE A 377 -9.99 -8.28 -1.09
N ILE A 378 -11.31 -8.47 -1.17
CA ILE A 378 -12.15 -8.79 -0.03
C ILE A 378 -12.67 -10.21 -0.19
N ASP A 379 -12.15 -11.13 0.62
CA ASP A 379 -12.69 -12.49 0.70
C ASP A 379 -13.93 -12.53 1.60
N GLU A 380 -14.82 -13.48 1.34
CA GLU A 380 -16.11 -13.61 2.02
C GLU A 380 -16.89 -12.28 2.09
N ILE A 381 -16.96 -11.55 0.97
CA ILE A 381 -17.60 -10.23 0.91
C ILE A 381 -19.08 -10.27 1.31
N ASP A 382 -19.72 -11.44 1.24
CA ASP A 382 -21.08 -11.68 1.74
C ASP A 382 -21.24 -11.46 3.24
N THR A 383 -20.17 -11.56 4.04
CA THR A 383 -20.23 -11.23 5.47
C THR A 383 -20.28 -9.74 5.73
N LEU A 384 -19.70 -8.92 4.82
CA LEU A 384 -19.73 -7.46 4.91
C LEU A 384 -21.00 -6.88 4.28
N VAL A 385 -21.54 -7.55 3.27
CA VAL A 385 -22.63 -7.05 2.43
C VAL A 385 -23.77 -8.07 2.34
N PRO A 386 -24.38 -8.46 3.48
CA PRO A 386 -25.49 -9.39 3.46
C PRO A 386 -26.74 -8.75 2.82
N ALA A 387 -27.60 -9.58 2.23
CA ALA A 387 -28.88 -9.15 1.70
C ALA A 387 -29.73 -8.51 2.80
N ARG A 388 -30.27 -7.32 2.52
CA ARG A 388 -31.03 -6.52 3.50
C ARG A 388 -32.19 -7.33 4.08
N GLY A 389 -32.29 -7.36 5.41
CA GLY A 389 -33.37 -8.04 6.13
C GLY A 389 -33.11 -9.49 6.55
N GLN A 390 -31.94 -10.07 6.23
CA GLN A 390 -31.60 -11.43 6.70
C GLN A 390 -31.22 -11.54 8.18
N TYR A 391 -30.83 -10.43 8.83
CA TYR A 391 -30.44 -10.41 10.25
C TYR A 391 -31.39 -9.54 11.08
N MET A 392 -32.55 -10.07 11.47
CA MET A 392 -33.41 -9.48 12.51
C MET A 392 -32.77 -9.66 13.89
N GLY A 393 -31.74 -8.87 14.20
CA GLY A 393 -31.09 -8.92 15.52
C GLY A 393 -29.76 -8.20 15.62
N ASP A 394 -29.10 -7.91 14.51
CA ASP A 394 -27.88 -7.12 14.52
C ASP A 394 -28.23 -5.62 14.52
N SER A 395 -27.50 -4.83 15.29
CA SER A 395 -27.86 -3.48 15.75
C SER A 395 -27.78 -2.37 14.68
N GLY A 396 -28.17 -2.68 13.43
CA GLY A 396 -28.00 -1.80 12.27
C GLY A 396 -26.53 -1.49 11.97
N VAL A 397 -25.60 -2.29 12.49
CA VAL A 397 -24.16 -2.18 12.25
C VAL A 397 -23.82 -2.69 10.84
N SER A 398 -24.40 -3.81 10.43
CA SER A 398 -24.23 -4.38 9.09
C SER A 398 -24.70 -3.43 8.00
N ASP A 399 -25.92 -2.89 8.11
CA ASP A 399 -26.48 -1.93 7.13
C ASP A 399 -25.62 -0.65 6.99
N ARG A 400 -25.05 -0.21 8.11
CA ARG A 400 -24.13 0.93 8.19
C ARG A 400 -22.80 0.66 7.46
N VAL A 401 -22.22 -0.53 7.67
CA VAL A 401 -21.02 -1.00 6.95
C VAL A 401 -21.29 -1.12 5.45
N VAL A 402 -22.44 -1.68 5.04
CA VAL A 402 -22.85 -1.73 3.62
C VAL A 402 -22.91 -0.32 3.04
N GLY A 403 -23.59 0.62 3.73
CA GLY A 403 -23.67 2.01 3.28
C GLY A 403 -22.30 2.66 3.10
N GLN A 404 -21.38 2.43 4.04
CA GLN A 404 -20.01 2.95 3.94
C GLN A 404 -19.24 2.33 2.76
N LEU A 405 -19.33 1.01 2.54
CA LEU A 405 -18.67 0.36 1.41
C LEU A 405 -19.19 0.87 0.06
N LEU A 406 -20.51 1.04 -0.07
CA LEU A 406 -21.11 1.62 -1.28
C LEU A 406 -20.63 3.06 -1.51
N THR A 407 -20.49 3.85 -0.45
CA THR A 407 -19.96 5.22 -0.51
C THR A 407 -18.51 5.24 -0.98
N GLU A 408 -17.67 4.33 -0.48
CA GLU A 408 -16.28 4.23 -0.94
C GLU A 408 -16.19 3.78 -2.41
N LEU A 409 -17.02 2.81 -2.83
CA LEU A 409 -17.09 2.35 -4.22
C LEU A 409 -17.52 3.47 -5.18
N ASP A 410 -18.56 4.24 -4.82
CA ASP A 410 -18.98 5.40 -5.60
C ASP A 410 -17.87 6.48 -5.61
N GLY A 411 -17.11 6.62 -4.51
CA GLY A 411 -15.96 7.51 -4.40
C GLY A 411 -14.73 7.09 -5.23
N LEU A 412 -14.62 5.83 -5.64
CA LEU A 412 -13.55 5.36 -6.53
C LEU A 412 -13.68 5.89 -7.96
N GLN A 413 -14.81 6.50 -8.34
CA GLN A 413 -14.97 7.13 -9.65
C GLN A 413 -13.92 8.24 -9.92
N GLY A 414 -13.42 8.89 -8.86
CA GLY A 414 -12.34 9.89 -8.96
C GLY A 414 -10.91 9.33 -8.91
N CYS A 415 -10.72 8.01 -8.76
CA CYS A 415 -9.42 7.38 -8.55
C CYS A 415 -9.23 6.17 -9.49
N PRO A 416 -8.77 6.37 -10.73
CA PRO A 416 -8.77 5.33 -11.75
C PRO A 416 -7.74 4.19 -11.55
N ASN A 417 -6.95 4.21 -10.48
CA ASN A 417 -5.85 3.28 -10.27
C ASN A 417 -6.11 2.30 -9.11
N VAL A 418 -7.36 2.19 -8.65
CA VAL A 418 -7.77 1.24 -7.60
C VAL A 418 -8.84 0.32 -8.16
N LEU A 419 -8.64 -0.99 -8.00
CA LEU A 419 -9.58 -2.05 -8.41
C LEU A 419 -10.04 -2.81 -7.17
N LEU A 420 -11.35 -2.97 -6.98
CA LEU A 420 -11.91 -3.85 -5.96
C LEU A 420 -12.21 -5.23 -6.57
N ILE A 421 -11.73 -6.30 -5.92
CA ILE A 421 -12.10 -7.68 -6.22
C ILE A 421 -12.77 -8.27 -4.96
N GLY A 422 -14.07 -8.56 -5.05
CA GLY A 422 -14.79 -9.29 -4.02
C GLY A 422 -14.82 -10.79 -4.36
N ALA A 423 -14.65 -11.64 -3.36
CA ALA A 423 -14.85 -13.08 -3.48
C ALA A 423 -16.00 -13.55 -2.57
N THR A 424 -16.86 -14.43 -3.09
CA THR A 424 -17.90 -15.08 -2.29
C THR A 424 -18.16 -16.52 -2.75
N ASN A 425 -18.62 -17.36 -1.83
CA ASN A 425 -19.17 -18.67 -2.18
C ASN A 425 -20.70 -18.65 -2.31
N ARG A 426 -21.36 -17.55 -1.91
CA ARG A 426 -22.82 -17.42 -1.81
C ARG A 426 -23.28 -16.12 -2.48
N PRO A 427 -23.29 -16.04 -3.83
CA PRO A 427 -23.68 -14.82 -4.53
C PRO A 427 -25.13 -14.38 -4.20
N SER A 428 -26.02 -15.33 -3.90
CA SER A 428 -27.41 -15.04 -3.50
C SER A 428 -27.55 -14.37 -2.13
N ALA A 429 -26.50 -14.41 -1.30
CA ALA A 429 -26.50 -13.78 0.03
C ALA A 429 -26.09 -12.31 -0.01
N LEU A 430 -25.65 -11.79 -1.16
CA LEU A 430 -25.19 -10.40 -1.30
C LEU A 430 -26.34 -9.40 -1.48
N ASP A 431 -26.18 -8.18 -0.95
CA ASP A 431 -27.07 -7.06 -1.27
C ASP A 431 -27.00 -6.73 -2.79
N PRO A 432 -28.12 -6.81 -3.54
CA PRO A 432 -28.15 -6.45 -4.96
C PRO A 432 -27.67 -5.02 -5.25
N ALA A 433 -27.63 -4.13 -4.26
CA ALA A 433 -27.10 -2.77 -4.41
C ALA A 433 -25.62 -2.73 -4.79
N ILE A 434 -24.81 -3.74 -4.42
CA ILE A 434 -23.38 -3.78 -4.77
C ILE A 434 -23.14 -4.20 -6.22
N LEU A 435 -24.07 -4.96 -6.80
CA LEU A 435 -24.02 -5.51 -8.16
C LEU A 435 -24.51 -4.54 -9.24
N ARG A 436 -24.83 -3.29 -8.87
CA ARG A 436 -25.30 -2.27 -9.81
C ARG A 436 -24.13 -1.68 -10.60
N ALA A 437 -24.43 -1.27 -11.83
CA ALA A 437 -23.48 -0.61 -12.71
C ALA A 437 -22.83 0.63 -12.05
N GLY A 438 -21.51 0.76 -12.18
CA GLY A 438 -20.66 1.75 -11.52
C GLY A 438 -20.04 1.28 -10.20
N ARG A 439 -20.27 0.02 -9.78
CA ARG A 439 -19.75 -0.58 -8.55
C ARG A 439 -19.04 -1.89 -8.89
N ILE A 440 -19.68 -3.05 -8.64
CA ILE A 440 -19.16 -4.34 -9.09
C ILE A 440 -19.84 -4.73 -10.40
N ASP A 441 -19.20 -4.29 -11.49
CA ASP A 441 -19.75 -4.38 -12.84
C ASP A 441 -19.47 -5.73 -13.49
N LEU A 442 -18.31 -6.32 -13.20
CA LEU A 442 -17.88 -7.59 -13.78
C LEU A 442 -18.08 -8.72 -12.77
N GLN A 443 -18.87 -9.72 -13.14
CA GLN A 443 -19.16 -10.89 -12.31
C GLN A 443 -18.66 -12.13 -13.03
N LEU A 444 -17.74 -12.86 -12.40
CA LEU A 444 -17.12 -14.05 -12.97
C LEU A 444 -17.44 -15.26 -12.09
N GLU A 445 -18.09 -16.24 -12.69
CA GLU A 445 -18.30 -17.55 -12.08
C GLU A 445 -17.04 -18.41 -12.24
N ILE A 446 -16.55 -18.95 -11.13
CA ILE A 446 -15.44 -19.90 -11.10
C ILE A 446 -16.02 -21.24 -10.67
N GLY A 447 -16.39 -22.03 -11.68
CA GLY A 447 -16.88 -23.39 -11.52
C GLY A 447 -15.80 -24.40 -11.12
N LEU A 448 -16.20 -25.66 -10.99
CA LEU A 448 -15.26 -26.77 -10.84
C LEU A 448 -14.44 -26.94 -12.13
N PRO A 449 -13.16 -27.32 -12.04
CA PRO A 449 -12.32 -27.52 -13.20
C PRO A 449 -12.80 -28.71 -14.05
N ASP A 450 -12.81 -28.53 -15.36
CA ASP A 450 -13.01 -29.58 -16.35
C ASP A 450 -11.77 -30.49 -16.46
N ALA A 451 -11.84 -31.57 -17.23
CA ALA A 451 -10.73 -32.52 -17.35
C ALA A 451 -9.41 -31.84 -17.80
N ALA A 452 -9.49 -30.89 -18.72
CA ALA A 452 -8.34 -30.11 -19.19
C ALA A 452 -7.79 -29.19 -18.08
N GLY A 453 -8.66 -28.50 -17.35
CA GLY A 453 -8.29 -27.67 -16.21
C GLY A 453 -7.67 -28.48 -15.07
N ARG A 454 -8.21 -29.66 -14.76
CA ARG A 454 -7.62 -30.56 -13.74
C ARG A 454 -6.23 -31.03 -14.13
N LEU A 455 -6.02 -31.40 -15.39
CA LEU A 455 -4.70 -31.73 -15.91
C LEU A 455 -3.72 -30.56 -15.73
N ALA A 456 -4.12 -29.35 -16.13
CA ALA A 456 -3.28 -28.16 -15.99
C ALA A 456 -2.95 -27.86 -14.50
N ILE A 457 -3.93 -27.98 -13.60
CA ILE A 457 -3.73 -27.81 -12.15
C ILE A 457 -2.72 -28.84 -11.61
N LEU A 458 -2.86 -30.10 -12.01
CA LEU A 458 -1.95 -31.17 -11.62
C LEU A 458 -0.53 -30.93 -12.16
N GLN A 459 -0.39 -30.46 -13.41
CA GLN A 459 0.91 -30.14 -14.00
C GLN A 459 1.61 -29.01 -13.24
N VAL A 460 0.90 -27.93 -12.93
CA VAL A 460 1.45 -26.79 -12.19
C VAL A 460 1.91 -27.22 -10.80
N HIS A 461 1.07 -27.91 -10.02
CA HIS A 461 1.38 -28.32 -8.65
C HIS A 461 2.46 -29.39 -8.52
N ASN A 462 2.83 -30.06 -9.63
CA ASN A 462 3.86 -31.08 -9.63
C ASN A 462 5.07 -30.74 -10.52
N SER A 463 5.14 -29.52 -11.05
CA SER A 463 6.22 -29.07 -11.94
C SER A 463 7.60 -29.09 -11.27
N ASP A 464 7.65 -28.86 -9.97
CA ASP A 464 8.85 -28.83 -9.13
C ASP A 464 9.14 -30.16 -8.42
N ARG A 465 8.31 -31.18 -8.64
CA ARG A 465 8.37 -32.44 -7.89
C ARG A 465 9.08 -33.56 -8.64
N PRO A 466 9.83 -34.42 -7.93
CA PRO A 466 10.54 -35.54 -8.54
C PRO A 466 9.56 -36.71 -8.84
N LEU A 467 8.69 -36.53 -9.84
CA LEU A 467 7.75 -37.57 -10.30
C LEU A 467 8.49 -38.68 -11.06
N GLU A 468 8.09 -39.93 -10.84
CA GLU A 468 8.56 -41.08 -11.62
C GLU A 468 7.51 -41.48 -12.67
N ALA A 469 7.70 -41.03 -13.91
CA ALA A 469 6.90 -41.42 -15.09
C ALA A 469 5.38 -41.56 -14.84
N ILE A 470 4.79 -40.60 -14.12
CA ILE A 470 3.38 -40.59 -13.76
C ILE A 470 2.54 -40.01 -14.88
N ASP A 471 1.47 -40.71 -15.25
CA ASP A 471 0.46 -40.17 -16.17
C ASP A 471 -0.55 -39.30 -15.43
N LEU A 472 -0.32 -37.98 -15.44
CA LEU A 472 -1.22 -37.00 -14.84
C LEU A 472 -2.57 -36.90 -15.57
N ASN A 473 -2.63 -37.35 -16.84
CA ASN A 473 -3.87 -37.32 -17.60
C ASN A 473 -4.88 -38.35 -17.09
N ASP A 474 -4.41 -39.55 -16.74
CA ASP A 474 -5.24 -40.57 -16.07
C ASP A 474 -5.80 -40.01 -14.74
N TRP A 475 -4.96 -39.37 -13.92
CA TRP A 475 -5.41 -38.75 -12.67
C TRP A 475 -6.43 -37.62 -12.88
N ALA A 476 -6.30 -36.83 -13.94
CA ALA A 476 -7.29 -35.80 -14.28
C ALA A 476 -8.66 -36.41 -14.62
N THR A 477 -8.69 -37.61 -15.23
CA THR A 477 -9.96 -38.32 -15.50
C THR A 477 -10.56 -38.94 -14.24
N ARG A 478 -9.75 -39.50 -13.33
CA ARG A 478 -10.20 -40.15 -12.09
C ARG A 478 -10.70 -39.18 -11.03
N THR A 479 -10.23 -37.94 -11.04
CA THR A 479 -10.55 -36.90 -10.05
C THR A 479 -11.74 -36.03 -10.47
N ASP A 480 -12.74 -36.63 -11.11
CA ASP A 480 -13.90 -35.87 -11.57
C ASP A 480 -14.69 -35.24 -10.41
N GLY A 481 -15.06 -33.97 -10.58
CA GLY A 481 -15.71 -33.17 -9.54
C GLY A 481 -14.81 -32.67 -8.41
N TRP A 482 -13.50 -32.89 -8.46
CA TRP A 482 -12.55 -32.35 -7.47
C TRP A 482 -12.23 -30.88 -7.77
N ASN A 483 -12.09 -30.05 -6.73
CA ASN A 483 -11.67 -28.66 -6.88
C ASN A 483 -10.13 -28.53 -6.90
N GLY A 484 -9.62 -27.33 -7.18
CA GLY A 484 -8.17 -27.09 -7.24
C GLY A 484 -7.44 -27.39 -5.92
N ALA A 485 -8.04 -27.04 -4.79
CA ALA A 485 -7.48 -27.35 -3.47
C ALA A 485 -7.40 -28.85 -3.19
N ASP A 486 -8.36 -29.64 -3.66
CA ASP A 486 -8.35 -31.10 -3.53
C ASP A 486 -7.25 -31.74 -4.38
N LEU A 487 -7.00 -31.23 -5.60
CA LEU A 487 -5.93 -31.71 -6.47
C LEU A 487 -4.55 -31.34 -5.93
N ALA A 488 -4.41 -30.15 -5.34
CA ALA A 488 -3.23 -29.74 -4.61
C ALA A 488 -2.98 -30.65 -3.39
N LEU A 489 -4.05 -31.00 -2.66
CA LEU A 489 -3.99 -31.92 -1.52
C LEU A 489 -3.58 -33.33 -1.96
N LEU A 490 -4.16 -33.87 -3.04
CA LEU A 490 -3.79 -35.17 -3.62
C LEU A 490 -2.30 -35.23 -3.92
N SER A 491 -1.81 -34.22 -4.64
CA SER A 491 -0.41 -34.10 -4.98
C SER A 491 0.43 -34.09 -3.69
N ASN A 492 0.10 -33.22 -2.72
CA ASN A 492 0.87 -33.09 -1.48
C ASN A 492 0.87 -34.40 -0.65
N GLN A 493 -0.26 -35.10 -0.57
CA GLN A 493 -0.34 -36.38 0.12
C GLN A 493 0.51 -37.45 -0.57
N ALA A 494 0.50 -37.52 -1.90
CA ALA A 494 1.37 -38.45 -2.64
C ALA A 494 2.85 -38.18 -2.34
N ALA A 495 3.26 -36.91 -2.22
CA ALA A 495 4.61 -36.55 -1.82
C ALA A 495 4.93 -36.97 -0.37
N LEU A 496 3.98 -36.81 0.56
CA LEU A 496 4.14 -37.23 1.95
C LEU A 496 4.25 -38.75 2.10
N GLU A 497 3.47 -39.53 1.34
CA GLU A 497 3.62 -40.99 1.33
C GLU A 497 4.98 -41.41 0.80
N ALA A 498 5.50 -40.76 -0.25
CA ALA A 498 6.86 -40.99 -0.73
C ALA A 498 7.92 -40.68 0.35
N VAL A 499 7.75 -39.61 1.12
CA VAL A 499 8.65 -39.28 2.24
C VAL A 499 8.55 -40.31 3.37
N ARG A 500 7.35 -40.83 3.68
CA ARG A 500 7.15 -41.85 4.70
C ARG A 500 7.80 -43.16 4.32
N GLU A 501 7.62 -43.60 3.08
CA GLU A 501 8.27 -44.80 2.55
C GLU A 501 9.79 -44.65 2.57
N TYR A 502 10.31 -43.53 2.08
CA TYR A 502 11.74 -43.25 2.07
C TYR A 502 12.36 -43.26 3.48
N ARG A 503 11.67 -42.68 4.47
CA ARG A 503 12.08 -42.74 5.88
C ARG A 503 12.04 -44.15 6.47
N ALA A 504 11.06 -44.97 6.07
CA ALA A 504 10.98 -46.36 6.53
C ALA A 504 12.12 -47.24 5.99
N GLN A 505 12.77 -46.81 4.90
CA GLN A 505 13.90 -47.50 4.28
C GLN A 505 15.28 -47.05 4.80
N ASP A 506 15.33 -46.18 5.84
CA ASP A 506 16.57 -45.66 6.48
C ASP A 506 17.58 -45.04 5.49
N MET A 507 17.11 -44.52 4.36
CA MET A 507 17.96 -43.87 3.36
C MET A 507 18.28 -42.41 3.76
N ALA A 508 19.54 -42.01 3.59
CA ALA A 508 20.06 -40.74 4.11
C ALA A 508 20.23 -39.63 3.05
N ASP A 509 19.98 -39.89 1.76
CA ASP A 509 20.23 -38.97 0.64
C ASP A 509 18.94 -38.41 0.01
N PRO A 510 18.53 -37.18 0.36
CA PRO A 510 17.27 -36.58 -0.11
C PRO A 510 17.11 -36.49 -1.64
N SER A 511 18.21 -36.55 -2.40
CA SER A 511 18.20 -36.44 -3.87
C SER A 511 17.61 -37.66 -4.59
N GLN A 512 17.44 -38.78 -3.89
CA GLN A 512 16.96 -40.04 -4.46
C GLN A 512 15.45 -40.24 -4.32
N ILE A 513 14.75 -39.34 -3.63
CA ILE A 513 13.30 -39.45 -3.43
C ILE A 513 12.59 -39.30 -4.77
N ARG A 514 11.74 -40.29 -5.10
CA ARG A 514 10.88 -40.29 -6.27
C ARG A 514 9.44 -40.55 -5.86
N ILE A 515 8.52 -39.77 -6.44
CA ILE A 515 7.09 -39.98 -6.24
C ILE A 515 6.62 -40.91 -7.36
N ALA A 516 6.41 -42.17 -7.00
CA ALA A 516 5.84 -43.21 -7.87
C ALA A 516 4.30 -43.29 -7.80
N SER A 517 3.70 -44.01 -8.76
CA SER A 517 2.25 -44.13 -8.93
C SER A 517 1.51 -44.76 -7.74
N HIS A 518 2.14 -45.65 -6.97
CA HIS A 518 1.49 -46.27 -5.80
C HIS A 518 1.25 -45.26 -4.67
N HIS A 519 2.12 -44.26 -4.52
CA HIS A 519 1.91 -43.18 -3.54
C HIS A 519 0.66 -42.35 -3.87
N TRP A 520 0.40 -42.12 -5.16
CA TRP A 520 -0.80 -41.43 -5.62
C TRP A 520 -2.08 -42.24 -5.37
N GLU A 521 -2.02 -43.56 -5.60
CA GLU A 521 -3.13 -44.46 -5.32
C GLU A 521 -3.46 -44.49 -3.81
N GLN A 522 -2.44 -44.58 -2.96
CA GLN A 522 -2.61 -44.51 -1.51
C GLN A 522 -3.20 -43.17 -1.06
N ALA A 523 -2.68 -42.05 -1.58
CA ALA A 523 -3.20 -40.72 -1.30
C ALA A 523 -4.67 -40.57 -1.75
N HIS A 524 -4.99 -41.02 -2.96
CA HIS A 524 -6.34 -40.97 -3.49
C HIS A 524 -7.33 -41.76 -2.62
N GLN A 525 -6.97 -42.98 -2.21
CA GLN A 525 -7.79 -43.81 -1.31
C GLN A 525 -7.95 -43.17 0.07
N ALA A 526 -6.88 -42.57 0.61
CA ALA A 526 -6.92 -41.86 1.89
C ALA A 526 -7.93 -40.71 1.84
N ILE A 527 -7.91 -39.87 0.81
CA ILE A 527 -8.85 -38.74 0.64
C ILE A 527 -10.29 -39.24 0.49
N LEU A 528 -10.52 -40.27 -0.33
CA LEU A 528 -11.86 -40.84 -0.52
C LEU A 528 -12.43 -41.42 0.78
N SER A 529 -11.60 -42.14 1.56
CA SER A 529 -12.01 -42.69 2.85
C SER A 529 -12.41 -41.59 3.83
N GLN A 530 -11.67 -40.48 3.87
CA GLN A 530 -11.99 -39.32 4.71
C GLN A 530 -13.30 -38.67 4.27
N ARG A 531 -13.52 -38.48 2.96
CA ARG A 531 -14.77 -37.92 2.42
C ARG A 531 -16.00 -38.78 2.76
N SER A 532 -15.87 -40.09 2.63
CA SER A 532 -16.95 -41.03 2.99
C SER A 532 -17.27 -41.04 4.50
N SER A 533 -16.25 -40.85 5.35
CA SER A 533 -16.43 -40.77 6.80
C SER A 533 -17.13 -39.49 7.27
N VAL A 534 -16.94 -38.39 6.54
CA VAL A 534 -17.61 -37.10 6.79
C VAL A 534 -19.06 -37.13 6.29
N ALA A 535 -19.31 -37.75 5.13
CA ALA A 535 -20.67 -37.93 4.59
C ALA A 535 -21.57 -38.81 5.47
N ASN A 536 -21.00 -39.79 6.19
CA ASN A 536 -21.74 -40.64 7.14
C ASN A 536 -21.93 -40.02 8.54
N ARG A 537 -21.36 -38.85 8.82
CA ARG A 537 -21.53 -38.11 10.10
C ARG A 537 -22.38 -36.85 9.97
N GLY A 538 -22.85 -36.52 8.76
CA GLY A 538 -23.65 -35.33 8.44
C GLY A 538 -25.15 -35.59 8.53
#